data_AF-A0A925NNY9-F1
#
_entry.id   AF-A0A925NNY9-F1
#
_cell.length_a   1.000
_cell.length_b   1.000
_cell.length_c   1.000
_cell.angle_alpha   90.00
_cell.angle_beta   90.00
_cell.angle_gamma   90.00
#
_symmetry.space_group_name_H-M   'P 1'
#
loop_
_entity.id
_entity.type
_entity.pdbx_description
1 polymer ?
#
loop_
_entity_poly.entity_id
_entity_poly.type
_entity_poly.pdbx_seq_one_letter_code
_entity_poly.pdbx_strand_id
1 'polypeptide(L)'
;MMNIIGMEFGITRLCPSARRRFATESVVSLANFEVQTNDRILATSLQTTCDVLEALSRTACAQVVELIASNTNCSAILLDALAKHSSTQVKIAVSENPNIDIETLLELAFHEDSDLRYAMAENPLMPLDILKILSEDENPYISCRAVSTLERLEASSKAPQEMLGWTQFRSMETAKSMNALASNNKSTVAQVNRFFNTLYRFSKAI
;
A
#
# COMPACT_ATOMS: atom_id res chain seq x y z
N MET A 1 -26.22 -32.36 -28.86
CA MET A 1 -24.77 -32.26 -29.13
C MET A 1 -24.60 -31.38 -30.35
N MET A 2 -24.24 -30.11 -30.15
CA MET A 2 -24.17 -29.07 -31.19
C MET A 2 -22.81 -29.10 -31.91
N ASN A 3 -22.87 -28.85 -33.22
CA ASN A 3 -21.79 -28.64 -34.19
C ASN A 3 -20.63 -27.73 -33.72
N ILE A 4 -19.43 -28.03 -34.21
CA ILE A 4 -18.37 -27.06 -34.55
C ILE A 4 -17.94 -27.42 -36.00
N ILE A 5 -18.72 -27.05 -37.01
CA ILE A 5 -18.53 -25.92 -37.94
C ILE A 5 -17.06 -25.56 -38.19
N GLY A 6 -16.64 -25.77 -39.44
CA GLY A 6 -15.31 -25.49 -39.93
C GLY A 6 -14.96 -23.99 -39.95
N MET A 7 -13.68 -23.74 -39.67
CA MET A 7 -12.92 -22.57 -40.10
C MET A 7 -11.50 -23.05 -40.39
N GLU A 8 -11.34 -23.88 -41.43
CA GLU A 8 -10.06 -24.02 -42.11
C GLU A 8 -9.81 -22.71 -42.87
N PHE A 9 -9.26 -21.70 -42.18
CA PHE A 9 -8.74 -20.52 -42.83
C PHE A 9 -7.56 -20.93 -43.72
N GLY A 10 -7.66 -20.61 -45.01
CA GLY A 10 -6.75 -21.05 -46.06
C GLY A 10 -5.29 -20.61 -45.88
N ILE A 11 -4.47 -21.49 -45.31
CA ILE A 11 -3.00 -21.33 -45.24
C ILE A 11 -2.27 -22.17 -46.31
N THR A 12 -3.00 -22.83 -47.21
CA THR A 12 -2.45 -23.78 -48.18
C THR A 12 -2.05 -23.16 -49.53
N ARG A 13 -2.17 -21.84 -49.71
CA ARG A 13 -1.74 -21.14 -50.94
C ARG A 13 -0.87 -19.89 -50.70
N LEU A 14 -0.04 -19.87 -49.66
CA LEU A 14 0.95 -18.80 -49.47
C LEU A 14 2.36 -19.29 -49.80
N CYS A 15 3.10 -18.45 -50.55
CA CYS A 15 4.48 -18.70 -50.96
C CYS A 15 5.38 -19.01 -49.75
N PRO A 16 6.43 -19.85 -49.89
CA PRO A 16 7.32 -20.22 -48.77
C PRO A 16 7.94 -19.03 -48.02
N SER A 17 8.15 -17.91 -48.73
CA SER A 17 8.65 -16.64 -48.18
C SER A 17 7.63 -15.91 -47.29
N ALA A 18 6.33 -15.96 -47.63
CA ALA A 18 5.26 -15.36 -46.83
C ALA A 18 4.94 -16.20 -45.59
N ARG A 19 4.98 -17.54 -45.70
CA ARG A 19 4.82 -18.45 -44.56
C ARG A 19 5.92 -18.25 -43.50
N ARG A 20 7.15 -17.91 -43.92
CA ARG A 20 8.26 -17.58 -43.03
C ARG A 20 8.05 -16.24 -42.30
N ARG A 21 7.41 -15.26 -42.96
CA ARG A 21 7.18 -13.90 -42.42
C ARG A 21 6.08 -13.84 -41.35
N PHE A 22 4.97 -14.55 -41.55
CA PHE A 22 3.90 -14.66 -40.54
C PHE A 22 4.35 -15.48 -39.31
N ALA A 23 5.19 -16.50 -39.52
CA ALA A 23 5.80 -17.23 -38.41
C ALA A 23 6.75 -16.33 -37.62
N THR A 24 7.58 -15.49 -38.27
CA THR A 24 8.48 -14.58 -37.54
C THR A 24 7.75 -13.49 -36.78
N GLU A 25 6.67 -12.91 -37.30
CA GLU A 25 5.90 -11.89 -36.56
C GLU A 25 5.17 -12.48 -35.36
N SER A 26 4.60 -13.69 -35.51
CA SER A 26 3.97 -14.41 -34.40
C SER A 26 4.98 -14.87 -33.35
N VAL A 27 6.15 -15.36 -33.76
CA VAL A 27 7.21 -15.81 -32.85
C VAL A 27 7.94 -14.63 -32.18
N VAL A 28 8.10 -13.49 -32.86
CA VAL A 28 8.63 -12.26 -32.23
C VAL A 28 7.60 -11.68 -31.26
N SER A 29 6.31 -11.71 -31.58
CA SER A 29 5.23 -11.33 -30.67
C SER A 29 5.21 -12.21 -29.41
N LEU A 30 5.30 -13.53 -29.57
CA LEU A 30 5.34 -14.49 -28.46
C LEU A 30 6.65 -14.37 -27.66
N ALA A 31 7.79 -14.19 -28.31
CA ALA A 31 9.07 -13.98 -27.62
C ALA A 31 9.09 -12.64 -26.87
N ASN A 32 8.53 -11.57 -27.44
CA ASN A 32 8.37 -10.29 -26.74
C ASN A 32 7.40 -10.41 -25.57
N PHE A 33 6.33 -11.20 -25.72
CA PHE A 33 5.40 -11.48 -24.63
C PHE A 33 6.07 -12.31 -23.52
N GLU A 34 6.83 -13.36 -23.85
CA GLU A 34 7.58 -14.18 -22.90
C GLU A 34 8.67 -13.37 -22.18
N VAL A 35 9.42 -12.52 -22.89
CA VAL A 35 10.42 -11.62 -22.30
C VAL A 35 9.76 -10.60 -21.38
N GLN A 36 8.65 -9.96 -21.79
CA GLN A 36 7.91 -9.04 -20.92
C GLN A 36 7.34 -9.74 -19.68
N THR A 37 6.89 -10.98 -19.78
CA THR A 37 6.41 -11.74 -18.61
C THR A 37 7.55 -12.08 -17.66
N ASN A 38 8.73 -12.43 -18.16
CA ASN A 38 9.90 -12.69 -17.33
C ASN A 38 10.37 -11.40 -16.62
N ASP A 39 10.41 -10.27 -17.32
CA ASP A 39 10.82 -8.98 -16.74
C ASP A 39 9.89 -8.56 -15.59
N ARG A 40 8.57 -8.77 -15.72
CA ARG A 40 7.59 -8.50 -14.65
C ARG A 40 7.78 -9.42 -13.45
N ILE A 41 8.07 -10.70 -13.68
CA ILE A 41 8.33 -11.66 -12.60
C ILE A 41 9.62 -11.29 -11.86
N LEU A 42 10.65 -10.85 -12.59
CA LEU A 42 11.90 -10.41 -12.00
C LEU A 42 11.71 -9.10 -11.20
N ALA A 43 10.96 -8.14 -11.73
CA ALA A 43 10.68 -6.88 -11.05
C ALA A 43 9.92 -7.08 -9.73
N THR A 44 9.02 -8.07 -9.65
CA THR A 44 8.22 -8.36 -8.43
C THR A 44 8.91 -9.29 -7.44
N SER A 45 9.97 -9.98 -7.85
CA SER A 45 10.68 -10.92 -6.98
C SER A 45 11.48 -10.19 -5.90
N LEU A 46 11.32 -10.63 -4.65
CA LEU A 46 12.11 -10.17 -3.50
C LEU A 46 13.54 -10.73 -3.47
N GLN A 47 13.92 -11.57 -4.44
CA GLN A 47 15.25 -12.18 -4.54
C GLN A 47 16.09 -11.60 -5.67
N THR A 48 15.56 -10.64 -6.45
CA THR A 48 16.35 -10.01 -7.51
C THR A 48 17.41 -9.08 -6.93
N THR A 49 18.60 -9.13 -7.54
CA THR A 49 19.72 -8.27 -7.17
C THR A 49 19.53 -6.89 -7.78
N CYS A 50 20.08 -5.87 -7.11
CA CYS A 50 20.01 -4.49 -7.57
C CYS A 50 20.56 -4.32 -9.00
N ASP A 51 21.63 -5.02 -9.36
CA ASP A 51 22.26 -4.92 -10.69
C ASP A 51 21.30 -5.35 -11.82
N VAL A 52 20.50 -6.39 -11.57
CA VAL A 52 19.50 -6.89 -12.54
C VAL A 52 18.35 -5.88 -12.66
N LEU A 53 17.92 -5.30 -11.55
CA LEU A 53 16.89 -4.26 -11.55
C LEU A 53 17.34 -2.99 -12.29
N GLU A 54 18.61 -2.60 -12.16
CA GLU A 54 19.19 -1.47 -12.90
C GLU A 54 19.31 -1.77 -14.41
N ALA A 55 19.66 -3.00 -14.78
CA ALA A 55 19.68 -3.39 -16.18
C ALA A 55 18.26 -3.37 -16.78
N LEU A 56 17.27 -3.88 -16.04
CA LEU A 56 15.87 -3.91 -16.47
C LEU A 56 15.27 -2.50 -16.56
N SER A 57 15.62 -1.58 -15.67
CA SER A 57 15.08 -0.21 -15.70
C SER A 57 15.42 0.54 -16.99
N ARG A 58 16.53 0.20 -17.64
CA ARG A 58 16.98 0.81 -18.90
C ARG A 58 16.27 0.25 -20.14
N THR A 59 15.82 -1.00 -20.07
CA THR A 59 15.26 -1.72 -21.24
C THR A 59 13.75 -1.91 -21.17
N ALA A 60 13.17 -1.85 -19.97
CA ALA A 60 11.78 -2.22 -19.75
C ALA A 60 10.79 -1.06 -19.97
N CYS A 61 9.51 -1.41 -20.09
CA CYS A 61 8.43 -0.45 -20.25
C CYS A 61 8.06 0.21 -18.91
N ALA A 62 7.36 1.36 -18.96
CA ALA A 62 7.00 2.14 -17.76
C ALA A 62 6.30 1.31 -16.66
N GLN A 63 5.49 0.31 -17.04
CA GLN A 63 4.82 -0.59 -16.09
C GLN A 63 5.80 -1.49 -15.32
N VAL A 64 6.85 -1.97 -15.98
CA VAL A 64 7.89 -2.79 -15.32
C VAL A 64 8.76 -1.89 -14.45
N VAL A 65 9.07 -0.67 -14.91
CA VAL A 65 9.82 0.31 -14.12
C VAL A 65 9.09 0.71 -12.85
N GLU A 66 7.76 0.84 -12.90
CA GLU A 66 6.91 1.04 -11.71
C GLU A 66 7.03 -0.14 -10.72
N LEU A 67 6.97 -1.38 -11.21
CA LEU A 67 7.16 -2.56 -10.38
C LEU A 67 8.57 -2.61 -9.77
N ILE A 68 9.60 -2.22 -10.53
CA ILE A 68 10.97 -2.09 -10.03
C ILE A 68 11.00 -1.03 -8.91
N ALA A 69 10.41 0.14 -9.11
CA ALA A 69 10.36 1.20 -8.10
C ALA A 69 9.68 0.77 -6.81
N SER A 70 8.67 -0.10 -6.88
CA SER A 70 7.99 -0.65 -5.70
C SER A 70 8.81 -1.72 -4.94
N ASN A 71 9.89 -2.24 -5.54
CA ASN A 71 10.66 -3.33 -4.96
C ASN A 71 11.56 -2.85 -3.80
N THR A 72 11.51 -3.55 -2.66
CA THR A 72 12.28 -3.24 -1.45
C THR A 72 13.78 -3.48 -1.59
N ASN A 73 14.26 -4.10 -2.68
CA ASN A 73 15.69 -4.29 -2.94
C ASN A 73 16.29 -3.25 -3.88
N CYS A 74 15.52 -2.23 -4.30
CA CYS A 74 16.05 -1.13 -5.08
C CYS A 74 17.06 -0.32 -4.28
N SER A 75 18.17 0.03 -4.93
CA SER A 75 19.16 0.93 -4.35
C SER A 75 18.65 2.37 -4.36
N ALA A 76 19.08 3.17 -3.38
CA ALA A 76 18.79 4.59 -3.32
C ALA A 76 19.22 5.34 -4.59
N ILE A 77 20.36 4.96 -5.19
CA ILE A 77 20.88 5.54 -6.44
C ILE A 77 19.88 5.32 -7.59
N LEU A 78 19.33 4.11 -7.71
CA LEU A 78 18.33 3.80 -8.72
C LEU A 78 17.03 4.57 -8.45
N LEU A 79 16.59 4.66 -7.19
CA LEU A 79 15.39 5.42 -6.81
C LEU A 79 15.51 6.92 -7.15
N ASP A 80 16.68 7.55 -6.92
CA ASP A 80 16.91 8.95 -7.33
C ASP A 80 16.84 9.13 -8.86
N ALA A 81 17.38 8.17 -9.62
CA ALA A 81 17.23 8.17 -11.07
C ALA A 81 15.75 8.02 -11.51
N LEU A 82 14.98 7.17 -10.82
CA LEU A 82 13.57 6.93 -11.10
C LEU A 82 12.65 8.07 -10.63
N ALA A 83 13.03 8.85 -9.62
CA ALA A 83 12.32 10.05 -9.19
C ALA A 83 12.21 11.10 -10.32
N LYS A 84 13.18 11.10 -11.24
CA LYS A 84 13.26 11.98 -12.40
C LYS A 84 12.59 11.39 -13.66
N HIS A 85 11.96 10.21 -13.56
CA HIS A 85 11.32 9.54 -14.68
C HIS A 85 10.12 10.33 -15.21
N SER A 86 9.81 10.23 -16.50
CA SER A 86 8.70 10.98 -17.13
C SER A 86 7.29 10.52 -16.72
N SER A 87 7.17 9.43 -15.96
CA SER A 87 5.89 8.81 -15.64
C SER A 87 5.54 9.10 -14.19
N THR A 88 4.39 9.73 -13.96
CA THR A 88 3.90 10.02 -12.60
C THR A 88 3.72 8.74 -11.78
N GLN A 89 3.24 7.65 -12.39
CA GLN A 89 3.06 6.37 -11.69
C GLN A 89 4.39 5.81 -11.16
N VAL A 90 5.48 5.97 -11.92
CA VAL A 90 6.82 5.57 -11.46
C VAL A 90 7.25 6.43 -10.26
N LYS A 91 7.02 7.74 -10.30
CA LYS A 91 7.35 8.64 -9.18
C LYS A 91 6.54 8.32 -7.93
N ILE A 92 5.26 7.97 -8.07
CA ILE A 92 4.41 7.53 -6.96
C ILE A 92 5.01 6.26 -6.35
N ALA A 93 5.31 5.24 -7.16
CA ALA A 93 5.93 4.00 -6.68
C ALA A 93 7.29 4.23 -6.00
N VAL A 94 8.09 5.20 -6.47
CA VAL A 94 9.33 5.62 -5.82
C VAL A 94 9.04 6.24 -4.45
N SER A 95 8.06 7.14 -4.35
CA SER A 95 7.69 7.80 -3.09
C SER A 95 7.17 6.81 -2.04
N GLU A 96 6.56 5.71 -2.45
CA GLU A 96 6.06 4.67 -1.54
C GLU A 96 7.15 3.69 -1.07
N ASN A 97 8.34 3.74 -1.68
CA ASN A 97 9.41 2.82 -1.34
C ASN A 97 10.06 3.17 0.01
N PRO A 98 10.18 2.22 0.96
CA PRO A 98 10.77 2.48 2.27
C PRO A 98 12.28 2.82 2.23
N ASN A 99 12.99 2.49 1.15
CA ASN A 99 14.43 2.76 1.01
C ASN A 99 14.73 4.11 0.33
N ILE A 100 13.72 4.93 0.05
CA ILE A 100 13.94 6.25 -0.54
C ILE A 100 14.65 7.17 0.46
N ASP A 101 15.58 7.98 -0.05
CA ASP A 101 16.21 9.01 0.74
C ASP A 101 15.23 10.15 1.04
N ILE A 102 15.35 10.76 2.23
CA ILE A 102 14.43 11.80 2.63
C ILE A 102 14.56 13.08 1.79
N GLU A 103 15.75 13.34 1.23
CA GLU A 103 16.00 14.47 0.33
C GLU A 103 15.21 14.33 -0.97
N THR A 104 15.24 13.14 -1.59
CA THR A 104 14.44 12.87 -2.80
C THR A 104 12.95 12.87 -2.51
N LEU A 105 12.54 12.40 -1.33
CA LEU A 105 11.13 12.47 -0.92
C LEU A 105 10.65 13.92 -0.74
N LEU A 106 11.49 14.81 -0.20
CA LEU A 106 11.20 16.25 -0.11
C LEU A 106 11.09 16.89 -1.49
N GLU A 107 11.99 16.55 -2.43
CA GLU A 107 11.88 17.01 -3.82
C GLU A 107 10.55 16.60 -4.46
N LEU A 108 10.10 15.36 -4.23
CA LEU A 108 8.80 14.89 -4.74
C LEU A 108 7.62 15.59 -4.08
N ALA A 109 7.73 15.94 -2.79
CA ALA A 109 6.68 16.68 -2.07
C ALA A 109 6.47 18.12 -2.59
N PHE A 110 7.50 18.74 -3.17
CA PHE A 110 7.40 20.06 -3.81
C PHE A 110 7.27 19.99 -5.35
N HIS A 111 7.11 18.79 -5.90
CA HIS A 111 7.02 18.59 -7.35
C HIS A 111 5.73 19.21 -7.91
N GLU A 112 5.76 19.75 -9.14
CA GLU A 112 4.63 20.47 -9.76
C GLU A 112 3.36 19.62 -9.93
N ASP A 113 3.52 18.32 -10.15
CA ASP A 113 2.46 17.35 -10.38
C ASP A 113 1.57 17.14 -9.14
N SER A 114 0.30 17.56 -9.24
CA SER A 114 -0.67 17.43 -8.16
C SER A 114 -1.07 15.99 -7.87
N ASP A 115 -1.07 15.11 -8.87
CA ASP A 115 -1.49 13.71 -8.68
C ASP A 115 -0.46 12.94 -7.84
N LEU A 116 0.83 13.23 -8.06
CA LEU A 116 1.92 12.72 -7.25
C LEU A 116 1.80 13.17 -5.78
N ARG A 117 1.66 14.48 -5.56
CA ARG A 117 1.54 15.05 -4.21
C ARG A 117 0.30 14.54 -3.47
N TYR A 118 -0.81 14.35 -4.20
CA TYR A 118 -2.02 13.76 -3.66
C TYR A 118 -1.82 12.29 -3.23
N ALA A 119 -1.15 11.47 -4.05
CA ALA A 119 -0.84 10.08 -3.70
C ALA A 119 0.04 10.00 -2.44
N MET A 120 1.04 10.87 -2.32
CA MET A 120 1.87 10.99 -1.12
C MET A 120 1.04 11.36 0.12
N ALA A 121 0.07 12.26 -0.03
CA ALA A 121 -0.82 12.67 1.06
C ALA A 121 -1.82 11.57 1.50
N GLU A 122 -2.17 10.65 0.60
CA GLU A 122 -3.04 9.51 0.91
C GLU A 122 -2.29 8.37 1.63
N ASN A 123 -0.96 8.30 1.50
CA ASN A 123 -0.17 7.23 2.06
C ASN A 123 0.04 7.36 3.60
N PRO A 124 -0.52 6.46 4.43
CA PRO A 124 -0.36 6.51 5.88
C PRO A 124 1.03 6.05 6.36
N LEU A 125 1.83 5.41 5.49
CA LEU A 125 3.20 5.00 5.80
C LEU A 125 4.21 6.13 5.57
N MET A 126 3.76 7.28 5.08
CA MET A 126 4.61 8.40 4.79
C MET A 126 5.13 9.07 6.07
N PRO A 127 6.39 9.55 6.10
CA PRO A 127 6.91 10.29 7.23
C PRO A 127 6.01 11.47 7.62
N LEU A 128 5.76 11.62 8.92
CA LEU A 128 4.89 12.66 9.47
C LEU A 128 5.33 14.07 9.05
N ASP A 129 6.64 14.30 8.91
CA ASP A 129 7.17 15.61 8.51
C ASP A 129 6.79 15.96 7.06
N ILE A 130 6.77 14.97 6.17
CA ILE A 130 6.32 15.15 4.78
C ILE A 130 4.80 15.37 4.73
N LEU A 131 4.03 14.59 5.51
CA LEU A 131 2.57 14.78 5.58
C LEU A 131 2.20 16.18 6.13
N LYS A 132 2.98 16.73 7.06
CA LYS A 132 2.80 18.11 7.53
C LYS A 132 3.08 19.13 6.44
N ILE A 133 4.14 18.95 5.66
CA ILE A 133 4.43 19.81 4.50
C ILE A 133 3.26 19.77 3.51
N LEU A 134 2.76 18.57 3.17
CA LEU A 134 1.61 18.40 2.27
C LEU A 134 0.30 18.95 2.84
N SER A 135 0.18 19.07 4.17
CA SER A 135 -0.98 19.71 4.81
C SER A 135 -1.02 21.23 4.60
N GLU A 136 0.12 21.84 4.27
CA GLU A 136 0.25 23.27 3.94
C GLU A 136 0.31 23.51 2.42
N ASP A 137 0.01 22.50 1.59
CA ASP A 137 0.02 22.60 0.14
C ASP A 137 -0.98 23.65 -0.37
N GLU A 138 -0.61 24.34 -1.46
CA GLU A 138 -1.46 25.34 -2.11
C GLU A 138 -2.78 24.75 -2.62
N ASN A 139 -2.79 23.45 -2.97
CA ASN A 139 -3.98 22.77 -3.44
C ASN A 139 -4.84 22.29 -2.25
N PRO A 140 -6.07 22.82 -2.09
CA PRO A 140 -6.95 22.45 -0.97
C PRO A 140 -7.31 20.97 -0.92
N TYR A 141 -7.35 20.27 -2.06
CA TYR A 141 -7.66 18.83 -2.10
C TYR A 141 -6.52 18.00 -1.49
N ILE A 142 -5.26 18.42 -1.71
CA ILE A 142 -4.07 17.75 -1.20
C ILE A 142 -3.93 18.04 0.29
N SER A 143 -4.04 19.31 0.68
CA SER A 143 -4.01 19.74 2.08
C SER A 143 -5.07 19.01 2.92
N CYS A 144 -6.34 19.02 2.48
CA CYS A 144 -7.42 18.31 3.20
C CYS A 144 -7.14 16.80 3.32
N ARG A 145 -6.58 16.18 2.27
CA ARG A 145 -6.24 14.76 2.27
C ARG A 145 -5.12 14.46 3.27
N ALA A 146 -4.05 15.24 3.26
CA ALA A 146 -2.93 15.10 4.19
C ALA A 146 -3.38 15.26 5.66
N VAL A 147 -4.21 16.27 5.95
CA VAL A 147 -4.80 16.46 7.29
C VAL A 147 -5.63 15.25 7.70
N SER A 148 -6.48 14.74 6.81
CA SER A 148 -7.31 13.55 7.09
C SER A 148 -6.45 12.30 7.37
N THR A 149 -5.31 12.16 6.70
CA THR A 149 -4.37 11.07 6.94
C THR A 149 -3.67 11.24 8.29
N LEU A 150 -3.21 12.45 8.63
CA LEU A 150 -2.62 12.78 9.93
C LEU A 150 -3.58 12.53 11.10
N GLU A 151 -4.83 13.00 11.00
CA GLU A 151 -5.86 12.78 12.02
C GLU A 151 -6.12 11.29 12.26
N ARG A 152 -6.11 10.48 11.19
CA ARG A 152 -6.28 9.03 11.29
C ARG A 152 -5.13 8.36 12.03
N LEU A 153 -3.90 8.79 11.77
CA LEU A 153 -2.71 8.31 12.47
C LEU A 153 -2.74 8.72 13.94
N GLU A 154 -3.13 9.95 14.25
CA GLU A 154 -3.31 10.42 15.62
C GLU A 154 -4.41 9.64 16.36
N ALA A 155 -5.57 9.43 15.73
CA ALA A 155 -6.68 8.67 16.31
C ALA A 155 -6.25 7.21 16.61
N SER A 156 -5.50 6.59 15.69
CA SER A 156 -4.94 5.26 15.88
C SER A 156 -3.96 5.22 17.07
N SER A 157 -3.16 6.27 17.27
CA SER A 157 -2.23 6.36 18.40
C SER A 157 -2.92 6.57 19.76
N LYS A 158 -4.04 7.31 19.78
CA LYS A 158 -4.78 7.67 21.01
C LYS A 158 -5.71 6.55 21.49
N ALA A 159 -6.29 5.76 20.57
CA ALA A 159 -7.25 4.71 20.90
C ALA A 159 -6.75 3.68 21.94
N PRO A 160 -5.50 3.17 21.88
CA PRO A 160 -4.96 2.28 22.91
C PRO A 160 -4.79 2.97 24.27
N GLN A 161 -4.37 4.24 24.30
CA GLN A 161 -4.13 4.99 25.54
C GLN A 161 -5.42 5.30 26.30
N GLU A 162 -6.47 5.69 25.57
CA GLU A 162 -7.79 5.91 26.17
C GLU A 162 -8.39 4.58 26.66
N MET A 163 -8.25 3.50 25.89
CA MET A 163 -8.68 2.17 26.30
C MET A 163 -7.94 1.68 27.56
N LEU A 164 -6.63 1.94 27.68
CA LEU A 164 -5.84 1.70 28.89
C LEU A 164 -6.40 2.47 30.09
N GLY A 165 -6.72 3.76 29.92
CA GLY A 165 -7.38 4.57 30.96
C GLY A 165 -8.71 3.99 31.43
N TRP A 166 -9.55 3.52 30.50
CA TRP A 166 -10.83 2.86 30.82
C TRP A 166 -10.66 1.50 31.49
N THR A 167 -9.64 0.71 31.13
CA THR A 167 -9.36 -0.56 31.81
C THR A 167 -8.87 -0.32 33.24
N GLN A 168 -8.04 0.69 33.46
CA GLN A 168 -7.56 1.06 34.79
C GLN A 168 -8.69 1.62 35.66
N PHE A 169 -9.51 2.52 35.12
CA PHE A 169 -10.71 3.02 35.78
C PHE A 169 -11.66 1.87 36.18
N ARG A 170 -11.94 0.94 35.26
CA ARG A 170 -12.73 -0.26 35.56
C ARG A 170 -12.11 -1.09 36.68
N SER A 171 -10.81 -1.34 36.65
CA SER A 171 -10.12 -2.13 37.69
C SER A 171 -10.21 -1.49 39.08
N MET A 172 -10.15 -0.16 39.16
CA MET A 172 -10.32 0.57 40.41
C MET A 172 -11.76 0.50 40.91
N GLU A 173 -12.73 0.66 40.02
CA GLU A 173 -14.15 0.65 40.40
C GLU A 173 -14.61 -0.76 40.81
N THR A 174 -14.09 -1.79 40.14
CA THR A 174 -14.32 -3.19 40.55
C THR A 174 -13.66 -3.48 41.89
N ALA A 175 -12.43 -3.03 42.13
CA ALA A 175 -11.75 -3.21 43.41
C ALA A 175 -12.47 -2.49 44.57
N LYS A 176 -12.92 -1.25 44.37
CA LYS A 176 -13.74 -0.51 45.36
C LYS A 176 -15.05 -1.24 45.66
N SER A 177 -15.74 -1.70 44.62
CA SER A 177 -17.00 -2.42 44.77
C SER A 177 -16.82 -3.76 45.47
N MET A 178 -15.73 -4.50 45.17
CA MET A 178 -15.39 -5.75 45.88
C MET A 178 -15.05 -5.50 47.36
N ASN A 179 -14.28 -4.46 47.67
CA ASN A 179 -13.98 -4.09 49.06
C ASN A 179 -15.24 -3.68 49.83
N ALA A 180 -16.17 -2.95 49.19
CA ALA A 180 -17.45 -2.59 49.79
C ALA A 180 -18.32 -3.83 50.09
N LEU A 181 -18.33 -4.83 49.20
CA LEU A 181 -19.01 -6.11 49.43
C LEU A 181 -18.34 -6.91 50.55
N ALA A 182 -17.00 -7.00 50.58
CA ALA A 182 -16.26 -7.72 51.60
C ALA A 182 -16.43 -7.12 53.02
N SER A 183 -16.63 -5.79 53.11
CA SER A 183 -16.90 -5.12 54.40
C SER A 183 -18.32 -5.36 54.94
N ASN A 184 -19.25 -5.81 54.10
CA ASN A 184 -20.63 -6.09 54.49
C ASN A 184 -20.83 -7.60 54.70
N ASN A 185 -20.83 -8.05 55.95
CA ASN A 185 -21.08 -9.44 56.39
C ASN A 185 -22.46 -10.05 55.98
N LYS A 186 -23.23 -9.38 55.10
CA LYS A 186 -24.57 -9.78 54.62
C LYS A 186 -24.78 -9.53 53.12
N SER A 187 -23.73 -9.38 52.31
CA SER A 187 -23.90 -9.17 50.87
C SER A 187 -24.65 -10.34 50.22
N THR A 188 -25.80 -10.08 49.60
CA THR A 188 -26.66 -11.12 49.01
C THR A 188 -26.26 -11.43 47.57
N VAL A 189 -26.48 -12.67 47.11
CA VAL A 189 -26.20 -13.11 45.72
C VAL A 189 -26.83 -12.17 44.68
N ALA A 190 -27.98 -11.56 45.00
CA ALA A 190 -28.64 -10.58 44.14
C ALA A 190 -27.86 -9.26 43.97
N GLN A 191 -27.17 -8.79 45.01
CA GLN A 191 -26.32 -7.58 44.93
C GLN A 191 -25.07 -7.85 44.08
N VAL A 192 -24.48 -9.03 44.24
CA VAL A 192 -23.33 -9.49 43.44
C VAL A 192 -23.74 -9.67 41.97
N ASN A 193 -24.89 -10.31 41.70
CA ASN A 193 -25.39 -10.49 40.32
C ASN A 193 -25.84 -9.17 39.66
N ARG A 194 -26.34 -8.19 40.41
CA ARG A 194 -26.57 -6.84 39.86
C ARG A 194 -25.26 -6.20 39.44
N PHE A 195 -24.24 -6.27 40.27
CA PHE A 195 -22.92 -5.72 39.96
C PHE A 195 -22.36 -6.30 38.65
N PHE A 196 -22.32 -7.63 38.50
CA PHE A 196 -21.85 -8.29 37.28
C PHE A 196 -22.70 -7.99 36.04
N ASN A 197 -24.03 -7.92 36.17
CA ASN A 197 -24.91 -7.53 35.05
C ASN A 197 -24.72 -6.08 34.62
N THR A 198 -24.40 -5.18 35.55
CA THR A 198 -24.15 -3.77 35.23
C THR A 198 -22.84 -3.63 34.46
N LEU A 199 -21.78 -4.32 34.90
CA LEU A 199 -20.51 -4.39 34.18
C LEU A 199 -20.65 -4.99 32.77
N TYR A 200 -21.44 -6.06 32.63
CA TYR A 200 -21.70 -6.72 31.34
C TYR A 200 -22.49 -5.83 30.37
N ARG A 201 -23.42 -5.01 30.87
CA ARG A 201 -24.14 -4.02 30.05
C ARG A 201 -23.21 -2.91 29.56
N PHE A 202 -22.29 -2.45 30.40
CA PHE A 202 -21.31 -1.44 30.00
C PHE A 202 -20.28 -1.97 29.00
N SER A 203 -19.89 -3.25 29.07
CA SER A 203 -18.97 -3.83 28.07
C SER A 203 -19.58 -4.03 26.69
N LYS A 204 -20.91 -4.02 26.56
CA LYS A 204 -21.64 -4.28 25.31
C LYS A 204 -22.16 -3.00 24.63
N ALA A 205 -21.93 -1.84 25.24
CA ALA A 205 -22.35 -0.52 24.74
C ALA A 205 -21.23 0.22 24.00
N ILE A 206 -20.08 -0.43 23.80
CA ILE A 206 -18.96 -0.05 22.93
C ILE A 206 -19.07 -0.88 21.66
#